data_AF-A0A960AZR0-F1
#
_entry.id   AF-A0A960AZR0-F1
#
_cell.length_a   1.000
_cell.length_b   1.000
_cell.length_c   1.000
_cell.angle_alpha   90.00
_cell.angle_beta   90.00
_cell.angle_gamma   90.00
#
_symmetry.space_group_name_H-M   'P 1'
#
loop_
_entity.id
_entity.type
_entity.pdbx_description
1 polymer ?
#
loop_
_entity_poly.entity_id
_entity_poly.type
_entity_poly.pdbx_seq_one_letter_code
_entity_poly.pdbx_strand_id
1 'polypeptide(L)'
;MNAHAKHEGLPGEELGMPIDPGLDPAHEAEILVLTPRAPEPNDGIEMDADIAEYWELWSEQIGHALVPVLEKLEKSLPGFASAMICTADGFNLCTLGVEEEQVTRLSAMTSSLHSIADVMSTSVHEGDELLDVLSLSNGSSSTVLMAIRHLIIGQVLLWVTAENDTLGALLMRARVAARDVSSILRDR
;
A
#
# COMPACT_ATOMS: atom_id res chain seq x y z
N MET A 1 70.46 -9.63 -24.19
CA MET A 1 70.60 -11.11 -24.06
C MET A 1 69.21 -11.66 -23.76
N ASN A 2 68.74 -12.59 -24.59
CA ASN A 2 67.35 -13.07 -24.66
C ASN A 2 66.86 -13.72 -23.36
N ALA A 3 65.57 -13.53 -23.03
CA ALA A 3 64.50 -14.53 -23.18
C ALA A 3 63.31 -14.17 -22.27
N HIS A 4 62.08 -14.16 -22.79
CA HIS A 4 61.06 -15.16 -22.42
C HIS A 4 59.72 -14.96 -23.16
N ALA A 5 59.37 -16.03 -23.88
CA ALA A 5 58.06 -16.59 -24.18
C ALA A 5 56.89 -15.67 -24.61
N LYS A 6 56.59 -15.73 -25.91
CA LYS A 6 55.24 -15.56 -26.46
C LYS A 6 54.36 -16.71 -25.98
N HIS A 7 53.16 -16.41 -25.47
CA HIS A 7 52.05 -17.35 -25.46
C HIS A 7 50.96 -16.79 -26.39
N GLU A 8 50.72 -17.51 -27.47
CA GLU A 8 49.75 -17.20 -28.50
C GLU A 8 48.32 -17.32 -27.95
N GLY A 9 47.45 -16.42 -28.41
CA GLY A 9 46.07 -16.29 -27.95
C GLY A 9 45.15 -17.41 -28.40
N LEU A 10 44.11 -17.62 -27.60
CA LEU A 10 42.90 -18.31 -28.02
C LEU A 10 41.85 -17.27 -28.48
N PRO A 11 41.01 -17.59 -29.48
CA PRO A 11 40.19 -16.62 -30.18
C PRO A 11 38.91 -16.30 -29.42
N GLY A 12 38.61 -15.00 -29.36
CA GLY A 12 37.31 -14.35 -29.23
C GLY A 12 36.12 -15.15 -28.72
N GLU A 13 35.75 -14.87 -27.48
CA GLU A 13 34.36 -14.62 -27.08
C GLU A 13 34.41 -13.63 -25.90
N GLU A 14 34.57 -12.34 -26.23
CA GLU A 14 34.15 -11.31 -25.29
C GLU A 14 32.64 -11.46 -25.12
N LEU A 15 32.20 -11.99 -23.98
CA LEU A 15 30.83 -11.82 -23.50
C LEU A 15 30.64 -10.32 -23.20
N GLY A 16 30.57 -9.51 -24.26
CA GLY A 16 30.08 -8.16 -24.21
C GLY A 16 28.62 -8.25 -23.78
N MET A 17 28.37 -8.04 -22.49
CA MET A 17 27.03 -7.68 -22.05
C MET A 17 26.62 -6.47 -22.90
N PRO A 18 25.41 -6.46 -23.49
CA PRO A 18 24.91 -5.25 -24.12
C PRO A 18 24.88 -4.16 -23.04
N ILE A 19 25.85 -3.25 -23.09
CA ILE A 19 25.74 -1.99 -22.38
C ILE A 19 24.61 -1.28 -23.11
N ASP A 20 23.44 -1.23 -22.51
CA ASP A 20 22.35 -0.40 -22.99
C ASP A 20 22.90 1.04 -23.07
N PRO A 21 23.03 1.63 -24.27
CA PRO A 21 23.59 2.96 -24.44
C PRO A 21 22.70 4.07 -23.82
N GLY A 22 21.54 3.71 -23.26
CA GLY A 22 20.65 4.60 -22.52
C GLY A 22 20.82 4.60 -20.99
N LEU A 23 21.68 3.74 -20.41
CA LEU A 23 21.98 3.77 -18.98
C LEU A 23 23.11 4.76 -18.70
N ASP A 24 22.75 5.97 -18.25
CA ASP A 24 23.71 6.95 -17.76
C ASP A 24 24.50 6.34 -16.58
N PRO A 25 25.82 6.14 -16.70
CA PRO A 25 26.65 5.55 -15.65
C PRO A 25 26.79 6.46 -14.41
N ALA A 26 26.25 7.69 -14.43
CA ALA A 26 26.38 8.68 -13.38
C ALA A 26 25.17 8.79 -12.44
N HIS A 27 24.49 7.67 -12.10
CA HIS A 27 23.67 7.64 -10.88
C HIS A 27 24.59 7.64 -9.64
N GLU A 28 25.35 8.72 -9.46
CA GLU A 28 26.16 8.94 -8.26
C GLU A 28 25.20 9.29 -7.10
N ALA A 29 25.41 8.65 -5.94
CA ALA A 29 24.64 8.96 -4.75
C ALA A 29 24.93 10.40 -4.30
N GLU A 30 23.95 11.30 -4.46
CA GLU A 30 24.06 12.69 -4.03
C GLU A 30 23.64 12.86 -2.55
N ILE A 31 24.46 13.57 -1.76
CA ILE A 31 24.11 13.95 -0.39
C ILE A 31 23.35 15.28 -0.45
N LEU A 32 22.03 15.23 -0.36
CA LEU A 32 21.17 16.42 -0.31
C LEU A 32 21.00 16.90 1.13
N VAL A 33 21.31 18.18 1.39
CA VAL A 33 20.98 18.85 2.66
C VAL A 33 19.49 19.19 2.64
N LEU A 34 18.69 18.41 3.37
CA LEU A 34 17.24 18.62 3.46
C LEU A 34 16.92 19.86 4.29
N THR A 35 16.16 20.78 3.70
CA THR A 35 15.51 21.88 4.44
C THR A 35 14.04 21.49 4.67
N PRO A 36 13.48 21.65 5.88
CA PRO A 36 12.08 21.30 6.13
C PRO A 36 11.14 22.04 5.18
N ARG A 37 10.32 21.30 4.42
CA ARG A 37 9.24 21.86 3.62
C ARG A 37 8.07 22.21 4.54
N ALA A 38 7.39 23.32 4.26
CA ALA A 38 6.12 23.64 4.93
C ALA A 38 5.03 22.62 4.53
N PRO A 39 4.08 22.31 5.42
CA PRO A 39 2.98 21.41 5.08
C PRO A 39 2.13 22.00 3.94
N GLU A 40 1.86 21.17 2.93
CA GLU A 40 0.93 21.49 1.83
C GLU A 40 -0.53 21.33 2.31
N PRO A 41 -1.48 22.11 1.77
CA PRO A 41 -2.90 21.93 2.04
C PRO A 41 -3.44 20.60 1.46
N ASN A 42 -4.44 20.02 2.12
CA ASN A 42 -5.01 18.70 1.82
C ASN A 42 -5.99 18.75 0.62
N ASP A 43 -5.87 17.84 -0.34
CA ASP A 43 -6.51 17.86 -1.68
C ASP A 43 -7.98 17.39 -1.72
N GLY A 44 -8.79 17.77 -0.73
CA GLY A 44 -10.26 17.58 -0.82
C GLY A 44 -10.75 16.16 -0.60
N ILE A 45 -10.10 15.41 0.29
CA ILE A 45 -10.50 14.07 0.76
C ILE A 45 -11.02 14.16 2.21
N GLU A 46 -11.74 15.23 2.53
CA GLU A 46 -12.30 15.41 3.87
C GLU A 46 -13.70 14.78 3.97
N MET A 47 -13.98 14.18 5.12
CA MET A 47 -15.30 13.64 5.44
C MET A 47 -16.32 14.79 5.53
N ASP A 48 -17.55 14.54 5.05
CA ASP A 48 -18.65 15.50 5.14
C ASP A 48 -18.93 15.90 6.61
N ALA A 49 -19.19 17.18 6.84
CA ALA A 49 -19.31 17.77 8.18
C ALA A 49 -20.49 17.19 8.99
N ASP A 50 -21.62 16.88 8.34
CA ASP A 50 -22.79 16.32 9.01
C ASP A 50 -22.51 14.86 9.43
N ILE A 51 -21.70 14.13 8.65
CA ILE A 51 -21.26 12.79 9.04
C ILE A 51 -20.27 12.86 10.19
N ALA A 52 -19.36 13.83 10.17
CA ALA A 52 -18.42 14.06 11.26
C ALA A 52 -19.15 14.34 12.59
N GLU A 53 -20.24 15.11 12.56
CA GLU A 53 -21.06 15.42 13.74
C GLU A 53 -21.70 14.17 14.36
N TYR A 54 -22.17 13.23 13.52
CA TYR A 54 -22.85 12.00 13.95
C TYR A 54 -22.02 10.73 13.72
N TRP A 55 -20.69 10.85 13.80
CA TRP A 55 -19.76 9.79 13.39
C TRP A 55 -19.99 8.45 14.08
N GLU A 56 -20.27 8.44 15.38
CA GLU A 56 -20.52 7.19 16.13
C GLU A 56 -21.67 6.38 15.51
N LEU A 57 -22.77 7.04 15.15
CA LEU A 57 -23.94 6.41 14.54
C LEU A 57 -23.62 5.90 13.12
N TRP A 58 -22.97 6.73 12.31
CA TRP A 58 -22.66 6.39 10.93
C TRP A 58 -21.60 5.29 10.82
N SER A 59 -20.54 5.38 11.62
CA SER A 59 -19.46 4.39 11.65
C SER A 59 -19.96 2.99 12.03
N GLU A 60 -20.89 2.88 12.99
CA GLU A 60 -21.52 1.60 13.34
C GLU A 60 -22.30 1.01 12.15
N GLN A 61 -23.14 1.81 11.48
CA GLN A 61 -23.93 1.35 10.34
C GLN A 61 -23.07 0.97 9.14
N ILE A 62 -22.06 1.78 8.83
CA ILE A 62 -21.10 1.52 7.76
C ILE A 62 -20.32 0.25 8.07
N GLY A 63 -19.79 0.14 9.30
CA GLY A 63 -19.08 -1.04 9.78
C GLY A 63 -19.88 -2.32 9.57
N HIS A 64 -21.13 -2.36 10.05
CA HIS A 64 -22.03 -3.50 9.87
C HIS A 64 -22.26 -3.87 8.39
N ALA A 65 -22.38 -2.87 7.52
CA ALA A 65 -22.55 -3.12 6.09
C ALA A 65 -21.28 -3.71 5.42
N LEU A 66 -20.10 -3.44 5.98
CA LEU A 66 -18.81 -3.86 5.42
C LEU A 66 -18.31 -5.21 5.98
N VAL A 67 -18.79 -5.66 7.15
CA VAL A 67 -18.44 -6.97 7.74
C VAL A 67 -18.53 -8.14 6.74
N PRO A 68 -19.58 -8.27 5.90
CA PRO A 68 -19.68 -9.38 4.94
C PRO A 68 -18.51 -9.45 3.95
N VAL A 69 -17.85 -8.32 3.67
CA VAL A 69 -16.65 -8.30 2.80
C VAL A 69 -15.47 -8.97 3.51
N LEU A 70 -15.28 -8.71 4.80
CA LEU A 70 -14.22 -9.32 5.60
C LEU A 70 -14.45 -10.82 5.76
N GLU A 71 -15.69 -11.25 6.02
CA GLU A 71 -16.04 -12.67 6.09
C GLU A 71 -15.80 -13.41 4.75
N LYS A 72 -16.04 -12.73 3.63
CA LYS A 72 -15.75 -13.28 2.29
C LYS A 72 -14.25 -13.40 2.05
N LEU A 73 -13.45 -12.44 2.53
CA LEU A 73 -11.99 -12.51 2.48
C LEU A 73 -11.48 -13.72 3.25
N GLU A 74 -11.88 -13.88 4.51
CA GLU A 74 -11.54 -15.02 5.38
C GLU A 74 -11.83 -16.36 4.68
N LYS A 75 -13.02 -16.52 4.11
CA LYS A 75 -13.41 -17.76 3.40
C LYS A 75 -12.63 -18.00 2.10
N SER A 76 -12.02 -16.96 1.52
CA SER A 76 -11.38 -17.01 0.19
C SER A 76 -9.85 -17.08 0.22
N LEU A 77 -9.25 -16.85 1.38
CA LEU A 77 -7.82 -16.81 1.63
C LEU A 77 -7.45 -17.92 2.63
N PRO A 78 -6.85 -19.04 2.19
CA PRO A 78 -6.46 -20.12 3.10
C PRO A 78 -5.52 -19.68 4.22
N GLY A 79 -4.65 -18.69 3.95
CA GLY A 79 -3.73 -18.11 4.92
C GLY A 79 -4.27 -16.88 5.65
N PHE A 80 -5.58 -16.60 5.61
CA PHE A 80 -6.14 -15.41 6.25
C PHE A 80 -5.74 -15.31 7.72
N ALA A 81 -5.13 -14.18 8.10
CA ALA A 81 -4.79 -13.88 9.48
C ALA A 81 -5.70 -12.79 10.04
N SER A 82 -5.82 -11.68 9.33
CA SER A 82 -6.67 -10.56 9.75
C SER A 82 -7.03 -9.62 8.61
N ALA A 83 -8.08 -8.85 8.81
CA ALA A 83 -8.41 -7.72 7.95
C ALA A 83 -9.09 -6.59 8.74
N MET A 84 -8.96 -5.37 8.24
CA MET A 84 -9.54 -4.17 8.80
C MET A 84 -9.95 -3.23 7.69
N ILE A 85 -11.06 -2.52 7.91
CA ILE A 85 -11.44 -1.36 7.12
C ILE A 85 -11.48 -0.17 8.06
N CYS A 86 -10.76 0.90 7.71
CA CYS A 86 -10.69 2.14 8.49
C CYS A 86 -10.70 3.35 7.56
N THR A 87 -10.95 4.55 8.08
CA THR A 87 -10.75 5.79 7.32
C THR A 87 -9.26 6.11 7.17
N ALA A 88 -8.92 6.95 6.21
CA ALA A 88 -7.56 7.50 6.06
C ALA A 88 -7.14 8.39 7.24
N ASP A 89 -8.09 8.85 8.06
CA ASP A 89 -7.83 9.61 9.30
C ASP A 89 -7.60 8.69 10.52
N GLY A 90 -7.70 7.38 10.35
CA GLY A 90 -7.40 6.40 11.40
C GLY A 90 -8.59 6.01 12.26
N PHE A 91 -9.83 6.25 11.83
CA PHE A 91 -11.03 5.73 12.50
C PHE A 91 -11.38 4.34 11.99
N ASN A 92 -11.49 3.37 12.89
CA ASN A 92 -11.91 2.01 12.53
C ASN A 92 -13.39 1.96 12.12
N LEU A 93 -13.70 1.16 11.09
CA LEU A 93 -15.07 0.86 10.65
C LEU A 93 -15.45 -0.59 10.98
N CYS A 94 -14.59 -1.55 10.65
CA CYS A 94 -14.79 -2.95 11.04
C CYS A 94 -13.47 -3.74 10.94
N THR A 95 -13.33 -4.77 11.77
CA THR A 95 -12.18 -5.69 11.79
C THR A 95 -12.62 -7.14 11.83
N LEU A 96 -11.72 -8.03 11.42
CA LEU A 96 -11.83 -9.47 11.59
C LEU A 96 -10.43 -10.04 11.86
N GLY A 97 -10.29 -10.88 12.90
CA GLY A 97 -9.00 -11.47 13.28
C GLY A 97 -8.02 -10.49 13.95
N VAL A 98 -8.49 -9.34 14.45
CA VAL A 98 -7.69 -8.37 15.22
C VAL A 98 -8.25 -8.31 16.63
N GLU A 99 -7.38 -8.43 17.64
CA GLU A 99 -7.75 -8.27 19.04
C GLU A 99 -8.28 -6.86 19.32
N GLU A 100 -9.37 -6.76 20.11
CA GLU A 100 -10.09 -5.51 20.36
C GLU A 100 -9.17 -4.38 20.86
N GLU A 101 -8.27 -4.69 21.78
CA GLU A 101 -7.29 -3.75 22.34
C GLU A 101 -6.30 -3.19 21.31
N GLN A 102 -6.11 -3.86 20.18
CA GLN A 102 -5.18 -3.44 19.12
C GLN A 102 -5.86 -2.64 18.01
N VAL A 103 -7.19 -2.65 17.90
CA VAL A 103 -7.93 -2.07 16.77
C VAL A 103 -7.67 -0.56 16.60
N THR A 104 -7.80 0.21 17.68
CA THR A 104 -7.57 1.67 17.65
C THR A 104 -6.13 1.99 17.29
N ARG A 105 -5.18 1.21 17.81
CA ARG A 105 -3.77 1.40 17.50
C ARG A 105 -3.46 1.06 16.04
N LEU A 106 -4.01 -0.05 15.53
CA LEU A 106 -3.77 -0.53 14.18
C LEU A 106 -4.35 0.44 13.13
N SER A 107 -5.55 0.95 13.34
CA SER A 107 -6.18 1.93 12.44
C SER A 107 -5.40 3.25 12.38
N ALA A 108 -4.95 3.79 13.52
CA ALA A 108 -4.10 4.97 13.56
C ALA A 108 -2.74 4.77 12.85
N MET A 109 -2.10 3.60 13.07
CA MET A 109 -0.84 3.26 12.38
C MET A 109 -1.04 3.08 10.87
N THR A 110 -2.15 2.47 10.47
CA THR A 110 -2.50 2.23 9.07
C THR A 110 -2.71 3.54 8.32
N SER A 111 -3.44 4.48 8.91
CA SER A 111 -3.58 5.86 8.43
C SER A 111 -2.22 6.54 8.28
N SER A 112 -1.40 6.53 9.32
CA SER A 112 -0.07 7.17 9.31
C SER A 112 0.84 6.59 8.22
N LEU A 113 0.86 5.26 8.08
CA LEU A 113 1.65 4.57 7.06
C LEU A 113 1.17 4.92 5.65
N HIS A 114 -0.14 4.95 5.43
CA HIS A 114 -0.71 5.37 4.16
C HIS A 114 -0.28 6.79 3.80
N SER A 115 -0.43 7.76 4.71
CA SER A 115 -0.06 9.16 4.44
C SER A 115 1.42 9.34 4.13
N ILE A 116 2.30 8.61 4.85
CA ILE A 116 3.74 8.62 4.56
C ILE A 116 4.00 8.04 3.17
N ALA A 117 3.40 6.89 2.85
CA ALA A 117 3.60 6.22 1.57
C ALA A 117 3.06 7.06 0.39
N ASP A 118 1.97 7.79 0.58
CA ASP A 118 1.38 8.67 -0.43
C ASP A 118 2.32 9.84 -0.75
N VAL A 119 2.84 10.51 0.27
CA VAL A 119 3.86 11.57 0.11
C VAL A 119 5.14 11.02 -0.53
N MET A 120 5.57 9.81 -0.15
CA MET A 120 6.74 9.17 -0.78
C MET A 120 6.49 8.87 -2.26
N SER A 121 5.29 8.40 -2.61
CA SER A 121 4.91 8.09 -3.98
C SER A 121 5.00 9.33 -4.87
N THR A 122 4.45 10.46 -4.43
CA THR A 122 4.46 11.73 -5.18
C THR A 122 5.85 12.39 -5.20
N SER A 123 6.74 12.05 -4.26
CA SER A 123 8.12 12.55 -4.25
C SER A 123 9.02 11.89 -5.28
N VAL A 124 8.68 10.69 -5.74
CA VAL A 124 9.53 9.89 -6.65
C VAL A 124 8.88 9.62 -8.02
N HIS A 125 7.62 9.97 -8.20
CA HIS A 125 6.90 9.88 -9.47
C HIS A 125 6.43 11.27 -9.92
N GLU A 126 6.64 11.59 -11.19
CA GLU A 126 6.03 12.76 -11.82
C GLU A 126 4.58 12.43 -12.20
N GLY A 127 3.61 12.99 -11.48
CA GLY A 127 2.19 12.86 -11.80
C GLY A 127 1.27 13.05 -10.59
N ASP A 128 0.00 13.34 -10.87
CA ASP A 128 -1.06 13.51 -9.85
C ASP A 128 -1.71 12.16 -9.46
N GLU A 129 -1.01 11.04 -9.68
CA GLU A 129 -1.52 9.72 -9.32
C GLU A 129 -1.39 9.48 -7.81
N LEU A 130 -2.54 9.36 -7.16
CA LEU A 130 -2.63 9.08 -5.73
C LEU A 130 -2.29 7.61 -5.44
N LEU A 131 -1.75 7.34 -4.24
CA LEU A 131 -1.41 5.98 -3.83
C LEU A 131 -2.66 5.08 -3.75
N ASP A 132 -2.66 3.99 -4.51
CA ASP A 132 -3.77 3.04 -4.52
C ASP A 132 -3.49 1.76 -3.71
N VAL A 133 -2.23 1.31 -3.66
CA VAL A 133 -1.86 0.02 -3.05
C VAL A 133 -0.51 0.14 -2.34
N LEU A 134 -0.44 -0.39 -1.13
CA LEU A 134 0.80 -0.63 -0.40
C LEU A 134 0.87 -2.10 0.01
N SER A 135 2.07 -2.70 -0.07
CA SER A 135 2.30 -4.06 0.42
C SER A 135 3.43 -4.08 1.44
N LEU A 136 3.21 -4.76 2.56
CA LEU A 136 4.20 -5.01 3.60
C LEU A 136 4.44 -6.52 3.71
N SER A 137 5.70 -6.93 3.90
CA SER A 137 6.04 -8.34 4.10
C SER A 137 6.90 -8.50 5.34
N ASN A 138 6.57 -9.49 6.17
CA ASN A 138 7.31 -9.84 7.38
C ASN A 138 7.35 -11.36 7.54
N GLY A 139 8.49 -11.97 7.21
CA GLY A 139 8.64 -13.43 7.25
C GLY A 139 7.64 -14.12 6.31
N SER A 140 6.82 -15.02 6.85
CA SER A 140 5.74 -15.71 6.12
C SER A 140 4.47 -14.88 5.97
N SER A 141 4.37 -13.72 6.63
CA SER A 141 3.20 -12.86 6.57
C SER A 141 3.35 -11.80 5.48
N SER A 142 2.27 -11.58 4.73
CA SER A 142 2.13 -10.48 3.78
C SER A 142 0.87 -9.70 4.10
N THR A 143 0.98 -8.39 4.03
CA THR A 143 -0.13 -7.45 4.20
C THR A 143 -0.27 -6.62 2.94
N VAL A 144 -1.50 -6.40 2.52
CA VAL A 144 -1.85 -5.41 1.50
C VAL A 144 -2.78 -4.38 2.11
N LEU A 145 -2.50 -3.11 1.83
CA LEU A 145 -3.34 -1.96 2.08
C LEU A 145 -3.84 -1.44 0.73
N MET A 146 -5.15 -1.22 0.59
CA MET A 146 -5.76 -0.61 -0.59
C MET A 146 -6.54 0.66 -0.21
N ALA A 147 -6.27 1.74 -0.94
CA ALA A 147 -7.03 2.99 -0.82
C ALA A 147 -8.32 2.92 -1.66
N ILE A 148 -9.43 3.33 -1.06
CA ILE A 148 -10.76 3.33 -1.66
C ILE A 148 -11.36 4.71 -1.44
N ARG A 149 -11.55 5.47 -2.51
CA ARG A 149 -12.04 6.85 -2.43
C ARG A 149 -13.57 6.86 -2.47
N HIS A 150 -14.17 7.59 -1.53
CA HIS A 150 -15.61 7.79 -1.42
C HIS A 150 -15.92 9.29 -1.30
N LEU A 151 -16.97 9.76 -1.98
CA LEU A 151 -17.26 11.20 -2.05
C LEU A 151 -17.69 11.80 -0.71
N ILE A 152 -18.32 11.00 0.15
CA ILE A 152 -18.99 11.49 1.36
C ILE A 152 -18.20 11.16 2.63
N ILE A 153 -17.54 9.99 2.65
CA ILE A 153 -16.78 9.49 3.81
C ILE A 153 -15.29 9.87 3.68
N GLY A 154 -14.89 10.41 2.52
CA GLY A 154 -13.50 10.60 2.15
C GLY A 154 -12.85 9.27 1.77
N GLN A 155 -11.58 9.10 2.16
CA GLN A 155 -10.82 7.90 1.80
C GLN A 155 -10.92 6.83 2.88
N VAL A 156 -11.17 5.60 2.43
CA VAL A 156 -11.24 4.38 3.23
C VAL A 156 -10.07 3.48 2.85
N LEU A 157 -9.49 2.82 3.84
CA LEU A 157 -8.35 1.92 3.69
C LEU A 157 -8.79 0.51 4.02
N LEU A 158 -8.54 -0.43 3.11
CA LEU A 158 -8.68 -1.87 3.35
C LEU A 158 -7.30 -2.46 3.65
N TRP A 159 -7.11 -2.98 4.85
CA TRP A 159 -5.93 -3.72 5.29
C TRP A 159 -6.24 -5.22 5.33
N VAL A 160 -5.43 -6.05 4.68
CA VAL A 160 -5.58 -7.51 4.69
C VAL A 160 -4.23 -8.17 4.91
N THR A 161 -4.13 -9.02 5.93
CA THR A 161 -2.94 -9.81 6.24
C THR A 161 -3.21 -11.29 6.03
N ALA A 162 -2.29 -11.97 5.38
CA ALA A 162 -2.29 -13.42 5.22
C ALA A 162 -0.90 -14.02 5.49
N GLU A 163 -0.87 -15.25 5.98
CA GLU A 163 0.33 -16.04 6.24
C GLU A 163 0.46 -17.19 5.24
N ASN A 164 1.68 -17.45 4.78
CA ASN A 164 1.99 -18.54 3.86
C ASN A 164 1.25 -18.48 2.50
N ASP A 165 0.64 -17.34 2.18
CA ASP A 165 0.00 -17.06 0.91
C ASP A 165 0.96 -16.29 -0.02
N THR A 166 0.76 -16.43 -1.34
CA THR A 166 1.51 -15.62 -2.30
C THR A 166 0.97 -14.19 -2.33
N LEU A 167 1.86 -13.19 -2.43
CA LEU A 167 1.47 -11.79 -2.53
C LEU A 167 0.48 -11.54 -3.70
N GLY A 168 0.67 -12.23 -4.83
CA GLY A 168 -0.24 -12.12 -5.98
C GLY A 168 -1.66 -12.59 -5.68
N ALA A 169 -1.82 -13.71 -4.95
CA ALA A 169 -3.13 -14.19 -4.53
C ALA A 169 -3.80 -13.22 -3.55
N LEU A 170 -3.03 -12.73 -2.56
CA LEU A 170 -3.50 -11.73 -1.58
C LEU A 170 -3.96 -10.44 -2.28
N LEU A 171 -3.13 -9.88 -3.18
CA LEU A 171 -3.46 -8.68 -3.96
C LEU A 171 -4.74 -8.86 -4.77
N MET A 172 -4.92 -10.02 -5.42
CA MET A 172 -6.13 -10.27 -6.21
C MET A 172 -7.37 -10.32 -5.34
N ARG A 173 -7.32 -11.02 -4.20
CA ARG A 173 -8.45 -11.11 -3.25
C ARG A 173 -8.77 -9.78 -2.61
N ALA A 174 -7.75 -9.05 -2.16
CA ALA A 174 -7.91 -7.70 -1.62
C ALA A 174 -8.51 -6.75 -2.67
N ARG A 175 -8.15 -6.86 -3.96
CA ARG A 175 -8.74 -6.04 -5.03
C ARG A 175 -10.22 -6.33 -5.27
N VAL A 176 -10.61 -7.61 -5.18
CA VAL A 176 -12.03 -7.98 -5.24
C VAL A 176 -12.78 -7.40 -4.05
N ALA A 177 -12.23 -7.53 -2.84
CA ALA A 177 -12.82 -6.96 -1.64
C ALA A 177 -12.93 -5.42 -1.71
N ALA A 178 -11.90 -4.72 -2.17
CA ALA A 178 -11.93 -3.27 -2.34
C ALA A 178 -13.02 -2.80 -3.30
N ARG A 179 -13.31 -3.58 -4.36
CA ARG A 179 -14.44 -3.31 -5.26
C ARG A 179 -15.78 -3.55 -4.58
N ASP A 180 -15.90 -4.62 -3.79
CA ASP A 180 -17.11 -4.91 -3.03
C ASP A 180 -17.39 -3.78 -2.01
N VAL A 181 -16.36 -3.31 -1.28
CA VAL A 181 -16.44 -2.11 -0.41
C VAL A 181 -16.90 -0.89 -1.21
N SER A 182 -16.26 -0.59 -2.34
CA SER A 182 -16.64 0.56 -3.18
C SER A 182 -18.09 0.47 -3.68
N SER A 183 -18.59 -0.73 -3.97
CA SER A 183 -19.99 -0.93 -4.37
C SER A 183 -20.95 -0.65 -3.21
N ILE A 184 -20.67 -1.21 -2.03
CA ILE A 184 -21.51 -1.04 -0.84
C ILE A 184 -21.59 0.43 -0.42
N LEU A 185 -20.48 1.16 -0.52
CA LEU A 185 -20.45 2.58 -0.18
C LEU A 185 -21.19 3.46 -1.20
N ARG A 186 -21.25 3.08 -2.48
CA ARG A 186 -21.99 3.84 -3.51
C ARG A 186 -23.50 3.66 -3.45
N ASP A 187 -23.96 2.49 -3.02
CA ASP A 187 -25.40 2.16 -2.99
C ASP A 187 -26.13 2.77 -1.78
N ARG A 188 -25.47 3.67 -1.02
CA ARG A 188 -25.97 4.35 0.17
C ARG A 188 -25.65 5.85 0.13
#